data_AF-A0A3D2F477-F1
#
_entry.id   AF-A0A3D2F477-F1
#
_cell.length_a   1.000
_cell.length_b   1.000
_cell.length_c   1.000
_cell.angle_alpha   90.00
_cell.angle_beta   90.00
_cell.angle_gamma   90.00
#
_symmetry.space_group_name_H-M   'P 1'
#
loop_
_entity.id
_entity.type
_entity.pdbx_description
1 polymer ?
#
loop_
_entity_poly.entity_id
_entity_poly.type
_entity_poly.pdbx_seq_one_letter_code
_entity_poly.pdbx_strand_id
1 'polypeptide(L)'
;SADNEICLLIQVENSAGLEALDEILEVDGIDGVFIGPADLSADLGHMSDMMHPDMQSVIMSSLEKIAASGKAPGILSLDDGMTQKSLAAGAQFVAVGIDIVTLTNHSRALSTKWKSNL
;
A
#
# COMPACT_ATOMS: atom_id res chain seq x y z
N SER A 1 -27.66 12.70 -2.99
CA SER A 1 -27.65 13.11 -1.56
C SER A 1 -26.20 13.30 -1.15
N ALA A 2 -25.92 13.98 -0.04
CA ALA A 2 -24.55 14.13 0.49
C ALA A 2 -23.88 12.77 0.73
N ASP A 3 -24.65 11.75 1.08
CA ASP A 3 -24.16 10.39 1.30
C ASP A 3 -23.52 9.75 0.05
N ASN A 4 -23.98 10.11 -1.16
CA ASN A 4 -23.42 9.59 -2.42
C ASN A 4 -22.09 10.25 -2.81
N GLU A 5 -21.63 11.25 -2.05
CA GLU A 5 -20.35 11.95 -2.28
C GLU A 5 -19.26 11.50 -1.29
N ILE A 6 -19.60 10.65 -0.33
CA ILE A 6 -18.65 10.08 0.63
C ILE A 6 -18.02 8.82 0.01
N CYS A 7 -16.69 8.74 0.07
CA CYS A 7 -15.92 7.56 -0.32
C CYS A 7 -15.30 6.93 0.93
N LEU A 8 -15.68 5.68 1.23
CA LEU A 8 -15.17 4.91 2.37
C LEU A 8 -14.08 3.96 1.91
N LEU A 9 -12.85 4.29 2.29
CA LEU A 9 -11.68 3.44 2.12
C LEU A 9 -11.29 2.85 3.48
N ILE A 10 -11.12 1.54 3.55
CA ILE A 10 -10.65 0.86 4.74
C ILE A 10 -9.21 0.38 4.57
N GLN A 11 -8.50 0.20 5.67
CA GLN A 11 -7.12 -0.26 5.68
C GLN A 11 -7.04 -1.67 6.27
N VAL A 12 -6.41 -2.58 5.54
CA VAL A 12 -6.05 -3.93 5.99
C VAL A 12 -4.54 -3.97 6.17
N GLU A 13 -4.09 -4.12 7.41
CA GLU A 13 -2.69 -3.93 7.78
C GLU A 13 -2.11 -5.04 8.66
N ASN A 14 -2.85 -6.12 8.91
CA ASN A 14 -2.39 -7.23 9.73
C ASN A 14 -2.93 -8.57 9.20
N SER A 15 -2.43 -9.67 9.74
CA SER A 15 -2.81 -11.02 9.29
C SER A 15 -4.31 -11.28 9.49
N ALA A 16 -4.89 -10.83 10.60
CA ALA A 16 -6.31 -11.00 10.86
C ALA A 16 -7.19 -10.28 9.81
N GLY A 17 -6.79 -9.09 9.37
CA GLY A 17 -7.48 -8.36 8.31
C GLY A 17 -7.36 -9.03 6.94
N LEU A 18 -6.22 -9.67 6.65
CA LEU A 18 -6.06 -10.47 5.44
C LEU A 18 -6.91 -11.75 5.47
N GLU A 19 -6.98 -12.43 6.61
CA GLU A 19 -7.84 -13.60 6.81
C GLU A 19 -9.32 -13.24 6.66
N ALA A 20 -9.72 -12.07 7.17
CA ALA A 20 -11.09 -11.55 7.07
C ALA A 20 -11.39 -10.83 5.74
N LEU A 21 -10.44 -10.78 4.79
CA LEU A 21 -10.59 -9.96 3.59
C LEU A 21 -11.83 -10.31 2.77
N ASP A 22 -12.18 -11.60 2.64
CA ASP A 22 -13.40 -12.00 1.91
C ASP A 22 -14.67 -11.44 2.57
N GLU A 23 -14.79 -11.53 3.90
CA GLU A 23 -15.94 -10.99 4.63
C GLU A 23 -16.02 -9.47 4.52
N ILE A 24 -14.87 -8.81 4.58
CA ILE A 24 -14.74 -7.36 4.40
C ILE A 24 -15.23 -6.94 3.01
N LEU A 25 -14.90 -7.69 1.97
CA LEU A 25 -15.29 -7.37 0.60
C LEU A 25 -16.79 -7.58 0.34
N GLU A 26 -17.52 -8.27 1.20
CA GLU A 26 -18.99 -8.40 1.12
C GLU A 26 -19.74 -7.23 1.79
N VAL A 27 -19.05 -6.37 2.54
CA VAL A 27 -19.69 -5.24 3.23
C VAL A 27 -20.13 -4.17 2.22
N ASP A 28 -21.42 -3.82 2.28
CA ASP A 28 -22.00 -2.73 1.49
C ASP A 28 -21.52 -1.36 1.98
N GLY A 29 -21.32 -0.44 1.05
CA GLY A 29 -20.82 0.91 1.32
C GLY A 29 -19.30 1.04 1.52
N ILE A 30 -18.52 -0.04 1.39
CA ILE A 30 -17.06 0.05 1.24
C ILE A 30 -16.72 0.25 -0.24
N ASP A 31 -16.05 1.36 -0.56
CA ASP A 31 -15.67 1.70 -1.93
C ASP A 31 -14.30 1.14 -2.31
N GLY A 32 -13.42 0.97 -1.33
CA GLY A 32 -12.08 0.47 -1.57
C GLY A 32 -11.36 -0.04 -0.32
N VAL A 33 -10.34 -0.85 -0.58
CA VAL A 33 -9.50 -1.46 0.44
C VAL A 33 -8.04 -1.13 0.15
N PHE A 34 -7.38 -0.56 1.14
CA PHE A 34 -5.97 -0.22 1.14
C PHE A 34 -5.17 -1.30 1.88
N ILE A 35 -4.17 -1.88 1.22
CA ILE A 35 -3.25 -2.83 1.84
C ILE A 35 -2.08 -2.05 2.44
N GLY A 36 -2.08 -1.97 3.78
CA GLY A 36 -1.07 -1.28 4.57
C GLY A 36 0.09 -2.20 4.94
N PRO A 37 1.31 -1.98 4.45
CA PRO A 37 2.44 -2.86 4.73
C PRO A 37 3.06 -2.65 6.12
N ALA A 38 2.74 -1.55 6.81
CA ALA A 38 3.43 -1.13 8.03
C ALA A 38 3.29 -2.18 9.16
N ASP A 39 2.10 -2.76 9.34
CA ASP A 39 1.84 -3.72 10.41
C ASP A 39 1.79 -5.19 9.94
N LEU A 40 1.79 -5.47 8.62
CA LEU A 40 1.80 -6.84 8.07
C LEU A 40 3.11 -7.59 8.38
N SER A 41 4.19 -6.85 8.56
CA SER A 41 5.51 -7.41 8.79
C SER A 41 5.76 -7.86 10.24
N ALA A 42 4.93 -7.42 11.20
CA ALA A 42 5.04 -7.84 12.59
C ALA A 42 4.44 -9.24 12.84
N ASP A 43 3.38 -9.61 12.13
CA ASP A 43 2.64 -10.85 12.36
C ASP A 43 3.20 -12.08 11.60
N LEU A 44 3.98 -11.86 10.54
CA LEU A 44 4.49 -12.94 9.67
C LEU A 44 5.92 -13.41 10.00
N GLY A 45 6.52 -12.95 11.10
CA GLY A 45 7.88 -13.35 11.51
C GLY A 45 9.01 -12.79 10.62
N HIS A 46 8.67 -11.97 9.64
CA HIS A 46 9.57 -11.30 8.71
C HIS A 46 9.40 -9.78 8.85
N MET A 47 9.89 -9.24 9.96
CA MET A 47 9.83 -7.81 10.24
C MET A 47 10.45 -7.02 9.07
N SER A 48 9.71 -6.04 8.56
CA SER A 48 10.12 -4.92 7.71
C SER A 48 10.55 -5.12 6.25
N ASP A 49 10.63 -6.34 5.70
CA ASP A 49 10.98 -6.48 4.27
C ASP A 49 9.75 -6.66 3.37
N MET A 50 9.15 -5.54 2.98
CA MET A 50 8.10 -5.51 1.95
C MET A 50 8.53 -6.12 0.62
N MET A 51 9.84 -6.16 0.36
CA MET A 51 10.40 -6.75 -0.85
C MET A 51 10.62 -8.25 -0.70
N HIS A 52 10.33 -8.86 0.46
CA HIS A 52 10.35 -10.31 0.60
C HIS A 52 9.36 -10.96 -0.38
N PRO A 53 9.76 -12.02 -1.12
CA PRO A 53 8.90 -12.64 -2.13
C PRO A 53 7.53 -13.05 -1.62
N ASP A 54 7.45 -13.60 -0.40
CA ASP A 54 6.18 -14.01 0.21
C ASP A 54 5.29 -12.80 0.49
N MET A 55 5.87 -11.67 0.93
CA MET A 55 5.09 -10.46 1.18
C MET A 55 4.58 -9.84 -0.11
N GLN A 56 5.42 -9.78 -1.15
CA GLN A 56 4.99 -9.35 -2.47
C GLN A 56 3.84 -10.24 -2.98
N SER A 57 3.96 -11.57 -2.83
CA SER A 57 2.91 -12.49 -3.26
C SER A 57 1.57 -12.22 -2.55
N VAL A 58 1.61 -12.07 -1.23
CA VAL A 58 0.40 -11.78 -0.42
C VAL A 58 -0.22 -10.44 -0.81
N ILE A 59 0.59 -9.40 -0.99
CA ILE A 59 0.12 -8.09 -1.42
C ILE A 59 -0.54 -8.18 -2.80
N MET A 60 0.13 -8.79 -3.79
CA MET A 60 -0.41 -8.90 -5.15
C MET A 60 -1.72 -9.69 -5.17
N SER A 61 -1.78 -10.84 -4.48
CA SER A 61 -3.01 -11.62 -4.40
C SER A 61 -4.15 -10.87 -3.71
N SER A 62 -3.83 -10.02 -2.72
CA SER A 62 -4.83 -9.20 -2.04
C SER A 62 -5.37 -8.11 -2.97
N LEU A 63 -4.49 -7.41 -3.70
CA LEU A 63 -4.89 -6.40 -4.68
C LEU A 63 -5.77 -6.99 -5.78
N GLU A 64 -5.38 -8.16 -6.33
CA GLU A 64 -6.17 -8.87 -7.34
C GLU A 64 -7.55 -9.29 -6.80
N LYS A 65 -7.61 -9.80 -5.57
CA LYS A 65 -8.87 -10.18 -4.91
C LYS A 65 -9.79 -8.97 -4.70
N ILE A 66 -9.24 -7.86 -4.22
CA ILE A 66 -10.00 -6.60 -4.04
C ILE A 66 -10.54 -6.15 -5.40
N ALA A 67 -9.71 -6.12 -6.46
CA ALA A 67 -10.12 -5.70 -7.79
C ALA A 67 -11.25 -6.60 -8.34
N ALA A 68 -11.14 -7.92 -8.15
CA ALA A 68 -12.14 -8.89 -8.57
C ALA A 68 -13.49 -8.73 -7.86
N SER A 69 -13.52 -8.16 -6.66
CA SER A 69 -14.77 -7.87 -5.92
C SER A 69 -15.52 -6.62 -6.45
N GLY A 70 -14.89 -5.85 -7.34
CA GLY A 70 -15.41 -4.57 -7.82
C GLY A 70 -15.12 -3.38 -6.89
N LYS A 71 -14.45 -3.60 -5.75
CA LYS A 71 -13.93 -2.53 -4.88
C LYS A 71 -12.56 -2.05 -5.36
N ALA A 72 -12.22 -0.81 -5.08
CA ALA A 72 -10.94 -0.24 -5.48
C ALA A 72 -9.79 -0.80 -4.60
N PRO A 73 -8.69 -1.34 -5.15
CA PRO A 73 -7.51 -1.69 -4.39
C PRO A 73 -6.55 -0.50 -4.27
N GLY A 74 -5.95 -0.32 -3.11
CA GLY A 74 -4.92 0.70 -2.89
C GLY A 74 -3.72 0.21 -2.08
N ILE A 75 -2.63 0.93 -2.22
CA ILE A 75 -1.37 0.63 -1.53
C ILE A 75 -0.49 1.88 -1.43
N LEU A 76 0.45 1.88 -0.48
CA LEU A 76 1.59 2.79 -0.47
C LEU A 76 2.86 2.02 -0.83
N SER A 77 3.58 2.52 -1.83
CA SER A 77 4.88 2.00 -2.23
C SER A 77 5.83 3.15 -2.54
N LEU A 78 7.03 3.10 -1.98
CA LEU A 78 8.13 4.03 -2.31
C LEU A 78 9.13 3.42 -3.30
N ASP A 79 8.90 2.16 -3.72
CA ASP A 79 9.68 1.46 -4.73
C ASP A 79 8.94 1.45 -6.07
N ASP A 80 9.63 1.86 -7.15
CA ASP A 80 9.05 1.96 -8.48
C ASP A 80 8.63 0.58 -9.03
N GLY A 81 9.42 -0.46 -8.75
CA GLY A 81 9.15 -1.82 -9.21
C GLY A 81 7.89 -2.40 -8.54
N MET A 82 7.78 -2.24 -7.23
CA MET A 82 6.59 -2.62 -6.48
C MET A 82 5.36 -1.83 -6.94
N THR A 83 5.51 -0.51 -7.17
CA THR A 83 4.44 0.34 -7.70
C THR A 83 3.91 -0.19 -9.03
N GLN A 84 4.81 -0.51 -9.97
CA GLN A 84 4.43 -1.07 -11.27
C GLN A 84 3.71 -2.41 -11.15
N LYS A 85 4.21 -3.30 -10.27
CA LYS A 85 3.55 -4.59 -10.01
C LYS A 85 2.16 -4.41 -9.41
N SER A 86 2.00 -3.51 -8.44
CA SER A 86 0.70 -3.21 -7.83
C SER A 86 -0.31 -2.67 -8.85
N LEU A 87 0.12 -1.76 -9.73
CA LEU A 87 -0.73 -1.28 -10.83
C LEU A 87 -1.13 -2.41 -11.78
N ALA A 88 -0.20 -3.31 -12.12
CA ALA A 88 -0.49 -4.48 -12.94
C ALA A 88 -1.44 -5.47 -12.27
N ALA A 89 -1.40 -5.57 -10.93
CA ALA A 89 -2.31 -6.35 -10.09
C ALA A 89 -3.68 -5.67 -9.88
N GLY A 90 -3.92 -4.50 -10.50
CA GLY A 90 -5.22 -3.83 -10.49
C GLY A 90 -5.37 -2.71 -9.46
N ALA A 91 -4.31 -2.30 -8.78
CA ALA A 91 -4.37 -1.16 -7.86
C ALA A 91 -4.84 0.13 -8.57
N GLN A 92 -5.75 0.86 -7.94
CA GLN A 92 -6.40 2.05 -8.50
C GLN A 92 -6.04 3.34 -7.76
N PHE A 93 -5.66 3.26 -6.48
CA PHE A 93 -5.18 4.40 -5.71
C PHE A 93 -3.86 4.06 -5.02
N VAL A 94 -2.76 4.58 -5.58
CA VAL A 94 -1.40 4.25 -5.14
C VAL A 94 -0.70 5.49 -4.61
N ALA A 95 -0.32 5.46 -3.34
CA ALA A 95 0.53 6.47 -2.74
C ALA A 95 2.00 6.16 -3.07
N VAL A 96 2.61 7.00 -3.91
CA VAL A 96 3.98 6.80 -4.44
C VAL A 96 5.06 7.60 -3.70
N GLY A 97 4.68 8.28 -2.61
CA GLY A 97 5.57 9.20 -1.93
C GLY A 97 5.05 9.62 -0.56
N ILE A 98 5.98 9.98 0.31
CA ILE A 98 5.70 10.61 1.61
C ILE A 98 6.49 11.92 1.64
N ASP A 99 5.80 13.03 1.93
CA ASP A 99 6.36 14.38 1.88
C ASP A 99 7.62 14.55 2.75
N ILE A 100 7.59 14.09 4.00
CA ILE A 100 8.71 14.19 4.94
C ILE A 100 9.90 13.34 4.50
N VAL A 101 9.66 12.19 3.88
CA VAL A 101 10.71 11.32 3.33
C VAL A 101 11.36 12.00 2.13
N THR A 102 10.55 12.51 1.19
CA THR A 102 11.03 13.25 0.01
C THR A 102 11.86 14.46 0.43
N LEU A 103 11.35 15.28 1.35
CA LEU A 103 12.04 16.47 1.86
C LEU A 103 13.38 16.09 2.51
N THR A 104 13.38 15.05 3.36
CA THR A 104 14.57 14.60 4.07
C THR A 104 15.63 14.07 3.10
N ASN A 105 15.23 13.22 2.15
CA ASN A 105 16.13 12.63 1.16
C ASN A 105 16.75 13.71 0.26
N HIS A 106 15.93 14.65 -0.22
CA HIS A 106 16.41 15.74 -1.06
C HIS A 106 17.37 16.66 -0.29
N SER A 107 17.02 17.03 0.95
CA SER A 107 17.87 17.87 1.80
C SER A 107 19.23 17.22 2.08
N ARG A 108 19.24 15.91 2.36
CA ARG A 108 20.49 15.14 2.55
C ARG A 108 21.31 15.08 1.27
N ALA A 109 20.69 14.78 0.14
CA ALA A 109 21.38 14.72 -1.16
C ALA A 109 22.04 16.07 -1.52
N LEU A 110 21.33 17.18 -1.31
CA LEU A 110 21.87 18.53 -1.53
C LEU A 110 23.06 18.82 -0.60
N SER A 111 22.95 18.47 0.68
CA SER A 111 24.04 18.65 1.66
C SER A 111 25.28 17.82 1.28
N THR A 112 25.09 16.54 0.95
CA THR A 112 26.18 15.64 0.54
C THR A 112 26.88 16.17 -0.71
N LYS A 113 26.12 16.56 -1.73
CA LYS A 113 26.66 17.11 -2.99
C LYS A 113 27.62 18.27 -2.74
N TRP A 114 27.27 19.24 -1.91
CA TRP A 114 28.12 20.42 -1.71
C TRP A 114 29.23 20.21 -0.68
N LYS A 115 29.08 19.28 0.26
CA LYS A 115 30.16 18.92 1.19
C LYS A 115 31.29 18.13 0.53
N SER A 116 31.00 17.32 -0.48
CA SER A 116 32.01 16.55 -1.22
C SER A 116 32.75 17.35 -2.29
N ASN A 117 32.29 18.57 -2.59
CA ASN A 117 32.92 19.50 -3.54
C ASN A 117 33.80 20.57 -2.86
N LEU A 118 33.91 20.51 -1.53
CA LEU A 118 34.84 21.28 -0.70
C LEU A 118 36.04 20.39 -0.37
#